data_AF-A0A0N0A496-F1
#
_entry.id   AF-A0A0N0A496-F1
#
_cell.length_a   1.000
_cell.length_b   1.000
_cell.length_c   1.000
_cell.angle_alpha   90.00
_cell.angle_beta   90.00
_cell.angle_gamma   90.00
#
_symmetry.space_group_name_H-M   'P 1'
#
loop_
_entity.id
_entity.type
_entity.pdbx_description
1 polymer ?
#
loop_
_entity_poly.entity_id
_entity_poly.type
_entity_poly.pdbx_seq_one_letter_code
_entity_poly.pdbx_strand_id
1 'polypeptide(L)'
;MSRFYQSLLGGVVNQPDPRWSLGEGWATLHTDGGFVLAFQRVDNYRPPRWPDSAHPQQFHLDLEVRDLEQAQEDVLTMGATLLDGGDGQRNWRIFADPAGHPFCLVRH
;
A
#
# COMPACT_ATOMS: atom_id res chain seq x y z
N MET A 1 0.40 7.53 -4.84
CA MET A 1 -0.18 6.48 -3.98
C MET A 1 -1.34 5.72 -4.61
N SER A 2 -2.40 6.38 -5.09
CA SER A 2 -3.54 5.67 -5.71
C SER A 2 -3.14 4.68 -6.81
N ARG A 3 -2.22 5.05 -7.70
CA ARG A 3 -1.69 4.16 -8.75
C ARG A 3 -0.86 2.99 -8.23
N PHE A 4 -0.11 3.18 -7.14
CA PHE A 4 0.64 2.08 -6.52
C PHE A 4 -0.32 1.00 -6.01
N TYR A 5 -1.32 1.39 -5.23
CA TYR A 5 -2.33 0.45 -4.74
C TYR A 5 -3.23 -0.10 -5.85
N GLN A 6 -3.47 0.66 -6.92
CA GLN A 6 -4.21 0.16 -8.09
C GLN A 6 -3.48 -1.03 -8.73
N SER A 7 -2.15 -0.95 -8.86
CA SER A 7 -1.38 -2.05 -9.43
C SER A 7 -1.40 -3.32 -8.57
N LEU A 8 -1.61 -3.18 -7.26
CA LEU A 8 -1.69 -4.32 -6.32
C LEU A 8 -3.08 -4.91 -6.19
N LEU A 9 -4.10 -4.05 -6.12
CA LEU A 9 -5.47 -4.42 -5.80
C LEU A 9 -6.39 -4.45 -7.03
N GLY A 10 -5.89 -4.05 -8.19
CA GLY A 10 -6.71 -3.79 -9.36
C GLY A 10 -7.65 -2.61 -9.16
N GLY A 11 -8.76 -2.61 -9.87
CA GLY A 11 -9.81 -1.60 -9.74
C GLY A 11 -9.56 -0.28 -10.48
N VAL A 12 -10.38 0.72 -10.16
CA VAL A 12 -10.47 1.99 -10.90
C VAL A 12 -10.11 3.16 -10.00
N VAL A 13 -9.07 3.90 -10.38
CA VAL A 13 -8.72 5.18 -9.73
C VAL A 13 -9.71 6.26 -10.18
N ASN A 14 -10.23 7.02 -9.23
CA ASN A 14 -11.10 8.18 -9.47
C ASN A 14 -12.38 7.83 -10.25
N GLN A 15 -12.94 6.64 -10.00
CA GLN A 15 -14.28 6.30 -10.48
C GLN A 15 -15.28 7.34 -9.98
N PRO A 16 -16.18 7.88 -10.84
CA PRO A 16 -17.24 8.77 -10.39
C PRO A 16 -18.11 8.09 -9.34
N ASP A 17 -18.20 8.70 -8.16
CA ASP A 17 -18.98 8.21 -7.03
C ASP A 17 -19.45 9.41 -6.20
N PRO A 18 -20.77 9.60 -6.01
CA PRO A 18 -21.32 10.77 -5.32
C PRO A 18 -20.93 10.87 -3.84
N ARG A 19 -20.35 9.82 -3.25
CA ARG A 19 -19.86 9.82 -1.87
C ARG A 19 -18.53 10.57 -1.70
N TRP A 20 -17.80 10.83 -2.79
CA TRP A 20 -16.44 11.35 -2.74
C TRP A 20 -16.25 12.56 -3.64
N SER A 21 -15.58 13.58 -3.12
CA SER A 21 -15.11 14.73 -3.91
C SER A 21 -13.66 14.51 -4.32
N LEU A 22 -13.38 14.51 -5.62
CA LEU A 22 -12.05 14.32 -6.19
C LEU A 22 -11.38 15.67 -6.52
N GLY A 23 -10.05 15.72 -6.57
CA GLY A 23 -9.33 16.96 -6.91
C GLY A 23 -7.81 16.82 -6.84
N GLU A 24 -7.09 17.93 -6.99
CA GLU A 24 -5.60 17.96 -7.03
C GLU A 24 -4.95 17.35 -5.77
N GLY A 25 -5.64 17.42 -4.62
CA GLY A 25 -5.20 16.84 -3.35
C GLY A 25 -5.96 15.59 -2.92
N TRP A 26 -6.84 15.04 -3.76
CA TRP A 26 -7.69 13.91 -3.38
C TRP A 26 -7.88 12.91 -4.52
N ALA A 27 -7.61 11.63 -4.25
CA ALA A 27 -7.88 10.54 -5.17
C ALA A 27 -8.57 9.38 -4.45
N THR A 28 -9.32 8.57 -5.20
CA THR A 28 -9.89 7.30 -4.71
C THR A 28 -9.41 6.14 -5.56
N LEU A 29 -9.35 4.95 -4.97
CA LEU A 29 -9.22 3.68 -5.66
C LEU A 29 -10.40 2.80 -5.26
N HIS A 30 -11.22 2.45 -6.25
CA HIS A 30 -12.37 1.57 -6.08
C HIS A 30 -11.95 0.16 -6.49
N THR A 31 -11.89 -0.76 -5.53
CA THR A 31 -11.50 -2.15 -5.80
C THR A 31 -12.71 -2.97 -6.24
N ASP A 32 -12.47 -4.07 -6.96
CA ASP A 32 -13.55 -4.97 -7.41
C ASP A 32 -14.28 -5.63 -6.25
N GLY A 33 -13.63 -5.72 -5.07
CA GLY A 33 -14.22 -6.21 -3.82
C GLY A 33 -15.17 -5.22 -3.13
N GLY A 34 -15.38 -4.03 -3.70
CA GLY A 34 -16.34 -3.03 -3.19
C GLY A 34 -15.79 -2.08 -2.14
N PHE A 35 -14.51 -2.20 -1.76
CA PHE A 35 -13.84 -1.27 -0.87
C PHE A 35 -13.28 -0.08 -1.65
N VAL A 36 -13.19 1.08 -0.98
CA VAL A 36 -12.62 2.29 -1.56
C VAL A 36 -11.47 2.76 -0.68
N LEU A 37 -10.26 2.85 -1.23
CA LEU A 37 -9.14 3.54 -0.58
C LEU A 37 -9.16 5.01 -1.00
N ALA A 38 -9.13 5.92 -0.03
CA ALA A 38 -9.03 7.35 -0.27
C ALA A 38 -7.61 7.83 0.03
N PHE A 39 -7.09 8.69 -0.84
CA PHE A 39 -5.75 9.23 -0.76
C PHE A 39 -5.84 10.75 -0.69
N GLN A 40 -5.40 11.31 0.44
CA GLN A 40 -5.33 12.74 0.66
C GLN A 40 -3.88 13.21 0.58
N ARG A 41 -3.63 14.29 -0.15
CA ARG A 41 -2.35 15.01 -0.10
C ARG A 41 -2.23 15.72 1.25
N VAL A 42 -1.13 15.47 1.95
CA VAL A 42 -0.79 16.14 3.21
C VAL A 42 0.47 16.97 2.96
N ASP A 43 0.36 18.28 3.13
CA ASP A 43 1.52 19.17 3.03
C ASP A 43 2.47 18.91 4.21
N ASN A 44 3.78 18.93 3.95
CA ASN A 44 4.83 18.58 4.93
C ASN A 44 4.66 17.17 5.54
N TYR A 45 4.17 16.23 4.73
CA TYR A 45 4.02 14.84 5.12
C TYR A 45 5.31 14.27 5.74
N ARG A 46 5.17 13.64 6.91
CA ARG A 46 6.26 12.96 7.62
C ARG A 46 6.04 11.46 7.51
N PRO A 47 6.88 10.74 6.77
CA PRO A 47 6.70 9.30 6.61
C PRO A 47 6.90 8.57 7.94
N PRO A 48 6.15 7.48 8.21
CA PRO A 48 6.51 6.57 9.26
C PRO A 48 7.86 5.92 8.93
N ARG A 49 8.60 5.47 9.95
CA ARG A 49 9.87 4.76 9.77
C ARG A 49 9.82 3.46 10.53
N TRP A 50 9.19 2.45 9.97
CA TRP A 50 9.11 1.15 10.61
C TRP A 50 10.53 0.60 10.92
N PRO A 51 10.79 0.00 12.11
CA PRO A 51 9.90 -0.18 13.27
C PRO A 51 10.08 0.91 14.36
N ASP A 52 10.66 2.06 14.04
CA ASP A 52 10.95 3.17 14.98
C ASP A 52 9.67 3.77 15.57
N SER A 53 9.47 3.58 16.88
CA SER A 53 8.32 4.12 17.60
C SER A 53 8.30 5.65 17.68
N ALA A 54 9.43 6.33 17.45
CA ALA A 54 9.47 7.79 17.35
C ALA A 54 8.85 8.31 16.03
N HIS A 55 8.70 7.44 15.02
CA HIS A 55 8.05 7.72 13.74
C HIS A 55 7.01 6.63 13.48
N PRO A 56 5.94 6.59 14.30
CA PRO A 56 5.03 5.46 14.39
C PRO A 56 4.29 5.21 13.08
N GLN A 57 3.90 3.96 12.87
CA GLN A 57 3.04 3.58 11.75
C GLN A 57 1.75 4.40 11.74
N GLN A 58 1.29 4.79 10.56
CA GLN A 58 0.05 5.56 10.40
C GLN A 58 -1.11 4.64 9.98
N PHE A 59 -0.84 3.65 9.15
CA PHE A 59 -1.70 2.50 8.86
C PHE A 59 -0.84 1.30 8.49
N HIS A 60 -1.48 0.13 8.40
CA HIS A 60 -0.89 -1.10 7.89
C HIS A 60 -1.94 -1.88 7.10
N LEU A 61 -1.52 -2.49 5.99
CA LEU A 61 -2.36 -3.39 5.19
C LEU A 61 -1.67 -4.76 5.08
N ASP A 62 -2.44 -5.82 5.26
CA ASP A 62 -2.02 -7.18 4.92
C ASP A 62 -2.65 -7.58 3.59
N LEU A 63 -1.82 -7.82 2.57
CA LEU A 63 -2.24 -8.12 1.21
C LEU A 63 -1.95 -9.58 0.88
N GLU A 64 -3.01 -10.35 0.67
CA GLU A 64 -2.89 -11.75 0.30
C GLU A 64 -2.37 -11.90 -1.14
N VAL A 65 -1.34 -12.73 -1.31
CA VAL A 65 -0.75 -13.07 -2.60
C VAL A 65 -0.56 -14.57 -2.74
N ARG A 66 -0.65 -15.05 -3.99
CA ARG A 66 -0.45 -16.47 -4.31
C ARG A 66 1.01 -16.89 -4.31
N ASP A 67 1.89 -15.97 -4.70
CA ASP A 67 3.32 -16.18 -4.86
C ASP A 67 4.06 -15.00 -4.22
N LEU A 68 4.85 -15.26 -3.17
CA LEU A 68 5.55 -14.21 -2.43
C LEU A 68 6.79 -13.72 -3.15
N GLU A 69 7.47 -14.60 -3.89
CA GLU A 69 8.64 -14.29 -4.68
C GLU A 69 8.27 -13.33 -5.81
N GLN A 70 7.29 -13.70 -6.62
CA GLN A 70 6.82 -12.86 -7.73
C GLN A 70 6.26 -11.53 -7.21
N ALA A 71 5.39 -11.57 -6.19
CA ALA A 71 4.79 -10.35 -5.67
C ALA A 71 5.82 -9.41 -5.05
N GLN A 72 6.90 -9.93 -4.46
CA GLN A 72 8.03 -9.12 -4.00
C GLN A 72 8.71 -8.39 -5.17
N GLU A 73 9.04 -9.09 -6.25
CA GLU A 73 9.67 -8.48 -7.43
C GLU A 73 8.79 -7.36 -8.01
N ASP A 74 7.48 -7.61 -8.06
CA ASP A 74 6.50 -6.65 -8.56
C ASP A 74 6.45 -5.39 -7.69
N VAL A 75 6.30 -5.51 -6.36
CA VAL A 75 6.22 -4.34 -5.46
C VAL A 75 7.51 -3.52 -5.48
N LEU A 76 8.67 -4.17 -5.55
CA LEU A 76 9.96 -3.48 -5.64
C LEU A 76 10.10 -2.70 -6.94
N THR A 77 9.69 -3.30 -8.06
CA THR A 77 9.66 -2.63 -9.37
C THR A 77 8.72 -1.41 -9.36
N MET A 78 7.65 -1.46 -8.56
CA MET A 78 6.70 -0.36 -8.38
C MET A 78 7.13 0.70 -7.36
N GLY A 79 8.32 0.57 -6.77
CA GLY A 79 8.91 1.55 -5.86
C GLY A 79 8.62 1.30 -4.38
N ALA A 80 8.11 0.12 -4.01
CA ALA A 80 8.14 -0.29 -2.61
C ALA A 80 9.57 -0.56 -2.13
N THR A 81 9.79 -0.48 -0.82
CA THR A 81 11.08 -0.81 -0.20
C THR A 81 10.90 -2.01 0.74
N LEU A 82 11.75 -3.04 0.62
CA LEU A 82 11.73 -4.16 1.56
C LEU A 82 12.18 -3.69 2.95
N LEU A 83 11.37 -3.94 3.97
CA LEU A 83 11.66 -3.64 5.38
C LEU A 83 12.08 -4.89 6.17
N ASP A 84 11.38 -6.00 5.98
CA ASP A 84 11.68 -7.29 6.60
C ASP A 84 11.32 -8.43 5.64
N GLY A 85 12.33 -9.14 5.16
CA GLY A 85 12.18 -10.26 4.23
C GLY A 85 11.83 -11.60 4.89
N GLY A 86 11.75 -11.65 6.22
CA GLY A 86 11.58 -12.92 6.91
C GLY A 86 12.90 -13.66 7.18
N ASP A 87 12.75 -14.83 7.76
CA ASP A 87 13.81 -15.84 7.97
C ASP A 87 13.68 -17.03 6.98
N GLY A 88 12.78 -16.91 5.99
CA GLY A 88 12.43 -17.97 5.06
C GLY A 88 11.44 -19.01 5.61
N GLN A 89 11.05 -18.93 6.89
CA GLN A 89 10.03 -19.80 7.50
C GLN A 89 8.65 -19.11 7.53
N ARG A 90 8.64 -17.79 7.65
CA ARG A 90 7.41 -16.98 7.61
C ARG A 90 6.78 -16.93 6.22
N ASN A 91 5.47 -16.96 6.19
CA ASN A 91 4.64 -16.81 5.00
C ASN A 91 4.23 -15.34 4.75
N TRP A 92 5.01 -14.37 5.26
CA TRP A 92 4.82 -12.95 4.97
C TRP A 92 6.14 -12.18 4.92
N ARG A 93 6.12 -11.05 4.22
CA ARG A 93 7.22 -10.09 4.12
C ARG A 93 6.68 -8.67 4.29
N ILE A 94 7.45 -7.80 4.92
CA ILE A 94 7.06 -6.42 5.24
C ILE A 94 7.78 -5.47 4.28
N PHE A 95 7.00 -4.56 3.70
CA PHE A 95 7.47 -3.53 2.77
C PHE A 95 6.97 -2.15 3.21
N ALA A 96 7.65 -1.10 2.77
CA ALA A 96 7.14 0.26 2.78
C ALA A 96 6.62 0.61 1.38
N ASP A 97 5.44 1.23 1.33
CA ASP A 97 4.95 1.87 0.11
C ASP A 97 5.84 3.10 -0.25
N PRO A 98 5.67 3.73 -1.44
CA PRO A 98 6.46 4.91 -1.81
C PRO A 98 6.32 6.13 -0.87
N ALA A 99 5.31 6.15 0.01
CA ALA A 99 5.14 7.16 1.06
C ALA A 99 5.66 6.69 2.44
N GLY A 100 6.29 5.51 2.52
CA GLY A 100 6.88 4.97 3.74
C GLY A 100 5.94 4.11 4.59
N HIS A 101 4.66 3.99 4.26
CA HIS A 101 3.71 3.23 5.07
C HIS A 101 3.99 1.73 5.00
N PRO A 102 4.05 1.04 6.14
CA PRO A 102 4.26 -0.40 6.13
C PRO A 102 3.04 -1.14 5.58
N PHE A 103 3.28 -2.20 4.82
CA PHE A 103 2.30 -3.20 4.43
C PHE A 103 2.96 -4.58 4.36
N CYS A 104 2.19 -5.64 4.54
CA CYS A 104 2.66 -7.01 4.35
C CYS A 104 2.16 -7.57 3.02
N LEU A 105 3.01 -8.36 2.37
CA LEU A 105 2.55 -9.42 1.48
C LEU A 105 2.44 -10.69 2.31
N VAL A 106 1.27 -11.33 2.31
CA VAL A 106 0.98 -12.56 3.08
C VAL A 106 0.56 -13.67 2.13
N ARG A 107 0.96 -14.91 2.39
CA ARG A 107 0.53 -16.09 1.65
C ARG A 107 -0.12 -17.07 2.62
N HIS A 108 -1.39 -17.37 2.45
CA HIS A 108 -2.09 -18.35 3.28
C HIS A 108 -1.74 -19.80 2.91
#